data_AF-A0A2E7LU95-F1
#
_entry.id   AF-A0A2E7LU95-F1
#
_cell.length_a   1.000
_cell.length_b   1.000
_cell.length_c   1.000
_cell.angle_alpha   90.00
_cell.angle_beta   90.00
_cell.angle_gamma   90.00
#
_symmetry.space_group_name_H-M   'P 1'
#
loop_
_entity.id
_entity.type
_entity.pdbx_description
1 polymer ?
#
loop_
_entity_poly.entity_id
_entity_poly.type
_entity_poly.pdbx_seq_one_letter_code
_entity_poly.pdbx_strand_id
1 'polypeptide(L)'
;MKISQTIKYYKEGMNKYDKENPSSFKDRLDQVYDEFEELVEDKNIEELIDVIHTIGRVFHKLTGLHLISYLAWPTVKKHAKRYKNQGCIRSRRNCKKYCIHI
;
A
#
# COMPACT_ATOMS: atom_id res chain seq x y z
N MET A 1 1.45 -13.38 12.54
CA MET A 1 1.79 -12.10 13.21
C MET A 1 0.55 -11.61 13.93
N LYS A 2 0.65 -11.11 15.17
CA LYS A 2 -0.53 -10.61 15.92
C LYS A 2 -1.15 -9.40 15.20
N ILE A 3 -2.45 -9.15 15.34
CA ILE A 3 -3.15 -8.01 14.69
C ILE A 3 -2.45 -6.67 15.01
N SER A 4 -2.12 -6.44 16.28
CA SER A 4 -1.42 -5.22 16.73
C SER A 4 -0.06 -5.04 16.05
N GLN A 5 0.71 -6.12 15.88
CA GLN A 5 1.98 -6.10 15.16
C GLN A 5 1.78 -5.83 13.67
N THR A 6 0.76 -6.42 13.06
CA THR A 6 0.41 -6.18 11.65
C THR A 6 0.10 -4.72 11.39
N ILE A 7 -0.75 -4.11 12.23
CA ILE A 7 -1.10 -2.69 12.09
C ILE A 7 0.15 -1.81 12.32
N LYS A 8 0.99 -2.14 13.30
CA LYS A 8 2.23 -1.40 13.57
C LYS A 8 3.16 -1.40 12.35
N TYR A 9 3.56 -2.58 11.87
CA TYR A 9 4.48 -2.70 10.73
C TYR A 9 3.88 -2.16 9.43
N TYR A 10 2.57 -2.28 9.23
CA TYR A 10 1.89 -1.65 8.11
C TYR A 10 2.03 -0.13 8.17
N LYS A 11 1.66 0.52 9.29
CA LYS A 11 1.77 1.98 9.45
C LYS A 11 3.19 2.48 9.27
N GLU A 12 4.16 1.83 9.92
CA GLU A 12 5.57 2.20 9.81
C GLU A 12 6.07 2.07 8.36
N GLY A 13 5.71 0.99 7.69
CA GLY A 13 6.07 0.75 6.29
C GLY A 13 5.42 1.73 5.32
N MET A 14 4.14 2.05 5.50
CA MET A 14 3.44 3.07 4.69
C MET A 14 4.07 4.44 4.86
N ASN A 15 4.34 4.85 6.12
CA ASN A 15 4.96 6.14 6.41
C ASN A 15 6.37 6.25 5.84
N LYS A 16 7.18 5.19 5.96
CA LYS A 16 8.52 5.16 5.35
C LYS A 16 8.42 5.30 3.83
N TYR A 17 7.57 4.49 3.20
CA TYR A 17 7.40 4.53 1.74
C TYR A 17 6.94 5.90 1.26
N ASP A 18 5.98 6.53 1.95
CA ASP A 18 5.46 7.85 1.57
C ASP A 18 6.50 8.97 1.76
N LYS A 19 7.41 8.86 2.74
CA LYS A 19 8.56 9.76 2.89
C LYS A 19 9.59 9.57 1.78
N GLU A 20 9.89 8.32 1.43
CA GLU A 20 10.85 7.98 0.37
C GLU A 20 10.30 8.26 -1.03
N ASN A 21 8.98 8.26 -1.19
CA ASN A 21 8.29 8.47 -2.45
C ASN A 21 7.20 9.53 -2.27
N PRO A 22 7.58 10.81 -2.10
CA PRO A 22 6.62 11.90 -1.99
C PRO A 22 5.71 11.88 -3.21
N SER A 23 4.41 11.80 -2.97
CA SER A 23 3.41 11.72 -4.03
C SER A 23 2.47 12.91 -3.97
N SER A 24 2.15 13.46 -5.13
CA SER A 24 1.06 14.40 -5.33
C SER A 24 -0.30 13.70 -5.15
N PHE A 25 -1.39 14.48 -5.14
CA PHE A 25 -2.73 13.91 -5.18
C PHE A 25 -3.00 13.21 -6.53
N LYS A 26 -2.50 13.77 -7.63
CA LYS A 26 -2.60 13.16 -8.95
C LYS A 26 -1.94 11.77 -8.98
N ASP A 27 -0.73 11.64 -8.45
CA ASP A 27 -0.02 10.35 -8.39
C ASP A 27 -0.78 9.27 -7.60
N ARG A 28 -1.65 9.68 -6.67
CA ARG A 28 -2.51 8.76 -5.90
C ARG A 28 -3.73 8.32 -6.70
N LEU A 29 -4.30 9.21 -7.51
CA LEU A 29 -5.37 8.86 -8.44
C LEU A 29 -4.84 7.96 -9.55
N ASP A 30 -3.67 8.28 -10.11
CA ASP A 30 -3.03 7.44 -11.12
C ASP A 30 -2.81 6.01 -10.59
N GLN A 31 -2.39 5.85 -9.32
CA GLN A 31 -2.30 4.53 -8.66
C GLN A 31 -3.64 3.80 -8.51
N VAL A 32 -4.76 4.52 -8.43
CA VAL A 32 -6.08 3.86 -8.41
C VAL A 32 -6.44 3.39 -9.82
N TYR A 33 -6.15 4.20 -10.84
CA TYR A 33 -6.38 3.82 -12.23
C TYR A 33 -5.52 2.62 -12.65
N ASP A 34 -4.22 2.61 -12.32
CA ASP A 34 -3.31 1.49 -12.62
C ASP A 34 -3.88 0.16 -12.08
N GLU A 35 -4.24 0.11 -10.79
CA GLU A 35 -4.76 -1.13 -10.16
C GLU A 35 -6.19 -1.46 -10.65
N PHE A 36 -6.94 -0.46 -11.10
CA PHE A 36 -8.26 -0.69 -11.70
C PHE A 36 -8.15 -1.30 -13.09
N GLU A 37 -7.15 -0.90 -13.88
CA GLU A 37 -6.81 -1.56 -15.15
C GLU A 37 -6.41 -3.02 -14.90
N GLU A 38 -5.54 -3.29 -13.92
CA GLU A 38 -5.16 -4.66 -13.51
C GLU A 38 -6.41 -5.49 -13.11
N LEU A 39 -7.35 -4.90 -12.38
CA LEU A 39 -8.62 -5.55 -12.04
C LEU A 39 -9.49 -5.85 -13.27
N VAL A 40 -9.56 -4.94 -14.25
CA VAL A 40 -10.35 -5.15 -15.47
C VAL A 40 -9.75 -6.26 -16.34
N GLU A 41 -8.42 -6.38 -16.37
CA GLU A 41 -7.69 -7.41 -17.09
C GLU A 41 -7.82 -8.79 -16.41
N ASP A 42 -7.43 -8.88 -15.14
CA ASP A 42 -7.28 -10.16 -14.44
C ASP A 42 -8.56 -10.63 -13.72
N LYS A 43 -9.48 -9.70 -13.41
CA LYS A 43 -10.82 -9.96 -12.85
C LYS A 43 -10.83 -10.84 -11.61
N ASN A 44 -9.84 -10.66 -10.74
CA ASN A 44 -9.67 -11.46 -9.53
C ASN A 44 -9.84 -10.64 -8.24
N ILE A 45 -10.01 -11.35 -7.12
CA ILE A 45 -10.26 -10.74 -5.81
C ILE A 45 -9.03 -10.01 -5.27
N GLU A 46 -7.81 -10.42 -5.63
CA GLU A 46 -6.58 -9.77 -5.17
C GLU A 46 -6.48 -8.35 -5.74
N GLU A 47 -6.77 -8.18 -7.03
CA GLU A 47 -6.79 -6.86 -7.68
C GLU A 47 -7.88 -5.96 -7.12
N LEU A 48 -9.07 -6.50 -6.83
CA LEU A 48 -10.14 -5.73 -6.19
C LEU A 48 -9.71 -5.20 -4.82
N ILE A 49 -8.98 -6.01 -4.05
CA ILE A 49 -8.46 -5.61 -2.75
C ILE A 49 -7.37 -4.55 -2.90
N ASP A 50 -6.53 -4.65 -3.93
CA ASP A 50 -5.48 -3.66 -4.19
C ASP A 50 -6.08 -2.31 -4.67
N VAL A 51 -7.18 -2.31 -5.44
CA VAL A 51 -7.98 -1.10 -5.73
C VAL A 51 -8.57 -0.47 -4.47
N ILE A 52 -9.20 -1.27 -3.59
CA ILE A 52 -9.72 -0.77 -2.30
C ILE A 52 -8.57 -0.17 -1.47
N HIS A 53 -7.41 -0.81 -1.48
CA HIS A 53 -6.24 -0.33 -0.79
C HIS A 53 -5.75 1.02 -1.34
N THR A 54 -5.67 1.20 -2.66
CA THR A 54 -5.24 2.47 -3.28
C THR A 54 -6.25 3.59 -3.08
N ILE A 55 -7.55 3.32 -3.13
CA ILE A 55 -8.60 4.27 -2.70
C ILE A 55 -8.38 4.68 -1.25
N GLY A 56 -8.06 3.72 -0.37
CA GLY A 56 -7.73 4.03 1.02
C GLY A 56 -6.51 4.94 1.18
N ARG A 57 -5.55 4.89 0.25
CA ARG A 57 -4.40 5.81 0.23
C ARG A 57 -4.78 7.22 -0.22
N VAL A 58 -5.72 7.35 -1.15
CA VAL A 58 -6.31 8.65 -1.52
C VAL A 58 -7.00 9.26 -0.29
N PHE A 59 -7.82 8.48 0.41
CA PHE A 59 -8.47 8.92 1.64
C PHE A 59 -7.47 9.34 2.72
N HIS A 60 -6.40 8.56 2.91
CA HIS A 60 -5.32 8.91 3.83
C HIS A 60 -4.62 10.22 3.45
N LYS A 61 -4.40 10.49 2.16
CA LYS A 61 -3.78 11.76 1.72
C LYS A 61 -4.65 12.97 2.08
N LEU A 62 -5.97 12.83 2.05
CA LEU A 62 -6.93 13.90 2.38
C LEU A 62 -7.12 14.08 3.89
N THR A 63 -7.10 12.99 4.66
CA THR A 63 -7.55 12.99 6.06
C THR A 63 -6.46 12.68 7.09
N GLY A 64 -5.32 12.13 6.66
CA GLY A 64 -4.29 11.56 7.52
C GLY A 64 -4.70 10.22 8.18
N LEU A 65 -5.85 9.64 7.81
CA LEU A 65 -6.37 8.41 8.42
C LEU A 65 -6.27 7.21 7.48
N HIS A 66 -5.79 6.07 8.00
CA HIS A 66 -5.67 4.81 7.24
C HIS A 66 -6.90 3.88 7.32
N LEU A 67 -8.05 4.39 7.77
CA LEU A 67 -9.24 3.57 8.08
C LEU A 67 -9.67 2.71 6.89
N ILE A 68 -9.78 3.31 5.70
CA ILE A 68 -10.22 2.62 4.49
C ILE A 68 -9.19 1.58 4.04
N SER A 69 -7.89 1.85 4.21
CA SER A 69 -6.86 0.86 3.88
C SER A 69 -6.95 -0.42 4.72
N TYR A 70 -7.55 -0.38 5.92
CA TYR A 70 -7.74 -1.59 6.73
C TYR A 70 -8.82 -2.53 6.21
N LEU A 71 -9.72 -2.04 5.36
CA LEU A 71 -10.69 -2.89 4.65
C LEU A 71 -9.96 -3.84 3.69
N ALA A 72 -8.81 -3.41 3.14
CA ALA A 72 -7.92 -4.24 2.33
C ALA A 72 -6.96 -5.09 3.19
N TRP A 73 -7.53 -5.87 4.12
CA TRP A 73 -6.76 -6.59 5.14
C TRP A 73 -5.69 -7.57 4.58
N PRO A 74 -5.92 -8.29 3.46
CA PRO A 74 -4.88 -9.11 2.85
C PRO A 74 -3.67 -8.28 2.40
N THR A 75 -3.89 -7.11 1.80
CA THR A 75 -2.82 -6.19 1.40
C THR A 75 -2.10 -5.57 2.59
N VAL A 76 -2.84 -5.24 3.65
CA VAL A 76 -2.25 -4.79 4.92
C VAL A 76 -1.31 -5.86 5.49
N LYS A 77 -1.72 -7.13 5.52
CA LYS A 77 -0.88 -8.26 5.95
C LYS A 77 0.34 -8.44 5.04
N LYS A 78 0.14 -8.38 3.71
CA LYS A 78 1.18 -8.47 2.67
C LYS A 78 2.26 -7.42 2.90
N HIS A 79 1.87 -6.15 3.05
CA HIS A 79 2.78 -5.03 3.29
C HIS A 79 3.45 -5.08 4.66
N ALA A 80 2.73 -5.43 5.74
CA ALA A 80 3.31 -5.57 7.06
C ALA A 80 4.39 -6.67 7.10
N LYS A 81 4.14 -7.82 6.45
CA LYS A 81 5.11 -8.91 6.36
C LYS A 81 6.35 -8.51 5.57
N ARG A 82 6.17 -7.82 4.43
CA ARG A 82 7.29 -7.31 3.63
C ARG A 82 8.12 -6.29 4.42
N TYR A 83 7.47 -5.32 5.05
CA TYR A 83 8.17 -4.32 5.84
C TYR A 83 8.96 -4.94 7.00
N LYS A 84 8.34 -5.88 7.74
CA LYS A 84 9.04 -6.62 8.80
C LYS A 84 10.28 -7.34 8.29
N ASN A 85 10.21 -7.96 7.11
CA ASN A 85 11.27 -8.84 6.62
C ASN A 85 12.40 -8.10 5.91
N GLN A 86 12.12 -6.97 5.26
CA GLN A 86 13.09 -6.30 4.39
C GLN A 86 13.04 -4.76 4.48
N GLY A 87 12.31 -4.20 5.46
CA GLY A 87 12.23 -2.76 5.69
C GLY A 87 11.46 -1.97 4.62
N CYS A 88 10.82 -2.63 3.64
CA CYS A 88 10.04 -2.00 2.58
C CYS A 88 8.73 -2.75 2.32
N ILE A 89 7.62 -2.02 2.10
CA ILE A 89 6.29 -2.59 1.82
C ILE A 89 6.13 -3.11 0.39
N ARG A 90 6.90 -2.58 -0.57
CA ARG A 90 6.89 -3.02 -1.96
C ARG A 90 7.70 -4.29 -2.11
N SER A 91 7.45 -5.03 -3.19
CA SER A 91 8.34 -6.13 -3.58
C SER A 91 9.67 -5.55 -4.07
N ARG A 92 10.74 -6.36 -4.04
CA ARG A 92 12.04 -5.95 -4.62
C ARG A 92 11.93 -5.58 -6.11
N ARG A 93 11.03 -6.26 -6.84
CA ARG A 93 10.77 -6.04 -8.27
C ARG A 93 10.05 -4.70 -8.55
N ASN A 94 9.14 -4.28 -7.68
CA ASN A 94 8.31 -3.09 -7.89
C ASN A 94 8.80 -1.88 -7.08
N CYS A 95 9.99 -1.96 -6.51
CA CYS A 95 10.56 -0.81 -5.82
C CYS A 95 11.10 0.18 -6.83
N LYS A 96 10.49 1.38 -6.85
CA LYS A 96 11.01 2.52 -7.61
C LYS A 96 12.35 2.98 -7.02
N LYS A 97 13.03 3.87 -7.75
CA LYS A 97 14.41 4.35 -7.56
C LYS A 97 14.79 4.79 -6.12
N TYR A 98 13.82 5.06 -5.25
CA TYR A 98 14.03 5.60 -3.90
C TYR A 98 13.69 4.65 -2.75
N CYS A 99 13.26 3.42 -3.02
CA CYS A 99 13.02 2.45 -1.95
C CYS A 99 14.32 1.97 -1.30
N ILE A 100 14.43 2.05 0.03
CA ILE A 100 15.56 1.48 0.78
C ILE A 100 15.14 0.17 1.44
N HIS A 101 15.69 -0.95 0.98
CA HIS A 101 15.60 -2.24 1.67
C HIS A 101 16.71 -2.35 2.73
N ILE A 102 16.43 -3.05 3.83
CA ILE A 102 17.43 -3.40 4.86
C ILE A 102 18.03 -4.77 4.53
#